data_AF-A0A3B8VJW6-F1
#
_entry.id   AF-A0A3B8VJW6-F1
#
_cell.length_a   1.000
_cell.length_b   1.000
_cell.length_c   1.000
_cell.angle_alpha   90.00
_cell.angle_beta   90.00
_cell.angle_gamma   90.00
#
_symmetry.space_group_name_H-M   'P 1'
#
loop_
_entity.id
_entity.type
_entity.pdbx_description
1 polymer ?
#
loop_
_entity_poly.entity_id
_entity_poly.type
_entity_poly.pdbx_seq_one_letter_code
_entity_poly.pdbx_strand_id
1 'polypeptide(L)'
;MTSTQGLQSITLTINGQPRQVSIPANRTLVDMLRYDLGLTGTKEACSVGVCGACTVLIDGQMAAACITLAIQSNGASVATIEGIA
;
A
#
# COMPACT_ATOMS: atom_id res chain seq x y z
N MET A 1 -13.90 -6.33 -10.07
CA MET A 1 -14.20 -5.37 -11.14
C MET A 1 -13.04 -4.38 -11.27
N THR A 2 -11.87 -4.82 -11.77
CA THR A 2 -10.77 -3.91 -12.10
C THR A 2 -10.97 -3.46 -13.54
N SER A 3 -11.53 -2.25 -13.70
CA SER A 3 -11.59 -1.58 -14.99
C SER A 3 -10.17 -1.37 -15.51
N THR A 4 -9.85 -1.91 -16.69
CA THR A 4 -8.53 -1.81 -17.34
C THR A 4 -8.24 -0.39 -17.87
N GLN A 5 -9.15 0.56 -17.67
CA GLN A 5 -9.04 1.94 -18.15
C GLN A 5 -8.37 2.81 -17.06
N GLY A 6 -7.09 3.16 -17.26
CA GLY A 6 -6.40 4.22 -16.50
C GLY A 6 -5.39 3.77 -15.43
N LEU A 7 -4.55 2.77 -15.70
CA LEU A 7 -3.43 2.43 -14.81
C LEU A 7 -2.47 3.63 -14.66
N GLN A 8 -2.10 3.93 -13.42
CA GLN A 8 -1.09 4.91 -13.04
C GLN A 8 0.18 4.18 -12.62
N SER A 9 1.32 4.59 -13.17
CA SER A 9 2.63 4.10 -12.73
C SER A 9 3.13 4.96 -11.59
N ILE A 10 3.39 4.34 -10.44
CA ILE A 10 4.00 4.99 -9.27
C ILE A 10 5.30 4.29 -8.89
N THR A 11 6.22 5.06 -8.32
CA THR A 11 7.49 4.56 -7.78
C THR A 11 7.57 4.87 -6.30
N LEU A 12 7.87 3.88 -5.47
CA LEU A 12 7.97 4.04 -4.01
C LEU A 12 9.00 3.06 -3.44
N THR A 13 9.47 3.33 -2.24
CA THR A 13 10.37 2.42 -1.53
C THR A 13 9.56 1.54 -0.60
N ILE A 14 9.61 0.22 -0.75
CA ILE A 14 8.94 -0.74 0.13
C ILE A 14 9.99 -1.51 0.92
N ASN A 15 9.99 -1.39 2.25
CA ASN A 15 10.94 -2.10 3.12
C ASN A 15 12.41 -1.89 2.66
N GLY A 16 12.76 -0.66 2.32
CA GLY A 16 14.10 -0.29 1.84
C GLY A 16 14.41 -0.63 0.38
N GLN A 17 13.48 -1.25 -0.36
CA GLN A 17 13.67 -1.63 -1.76
C GLN A 17 12.81 -0.77 -2.70
N PRO A 18 13.39 -0.09 -3.71
CA PRO A 18 12.62 0.68 -4.68
C PRO A 18 11.74 -0.25 -5.52
N ARG A 19 10.47 0.12 -5.71
CA ARG A 19 9.51 -0.60 -6.53
C ARG A 19 8.74 0.36 -7.42
N GLN A 20 8.51 -0.08 -8.66
CA GLN A 20 7.59 0.58 -9.59
C GLN A 20 6.38 -0.33 -9.80
N VAL A 21 5.18 0.23 -9.71
CA VAL A 21 3.92 -0.53 -9.82
C VAL A 21 2.93 0.24 -10.67
N SER A 22 2.24 -0.47 -11.57
CA SER A 22 1.15 0.07 -12.39
C SER A 22 -0.20 -0.39 -11.83
N ILE A 23 -0.97 0.53 -11.26
CA ILE A 23 -2.22 0.25 -10.53
C ILE A 23 -3.36 1.19 -10.94
N PRO A 24 -4.63 0.79 -10.77
CA PRO A 24 -5.75 1.72 -10.91
C PRO A 24 -5.64 2.90 -9.93
N ALA A 25 -6.11 4.10 -10.33
CA ALA A 25 -6.05 5.29 -9.47
C ALA A 25 -6.80 5.14 -8.13
N ASN A 26 -7.80 4.26 -8.07
CA ASN A 26 -8.59 3.97 -6.87
C ASN A 26 -8.04 2.79 -6.03
N ARG A 27 -6.86 2.26 -6.36
CA ARG A 27 -6.26 1.16 -5.60
C ARG A 27 -5.84 1.63 -4.21
N THR A 28 -6.31 0.95 -3.16
CA THR A 28 -5.88 1.22 -1.79
C THR A 28 -4.46 0.69 -1.57
N LEU A 29 -3.75 1.26 -0.60
CA LEU A 29 -2.39 0.85 -0.28
C LEU A 29 -2.37 -0.59 0.25
N VAL A 30 -3.36 -0.98 1.06
CA VAL A 30 -3.46 -2.37 1.57
C VAL A 30 -3.65 -3.36 0.43
N ASP A 31 -4.47 -3.03 -0.58
CA ASP A 31 -4.68 -3.90 -1.72
C ASP A 31 -3.43 -4.01 -2.60
N MET A 32 -2.75 -2.88 -2.84
CA MET A 32 -1.50 -2.88 -3.60
C MET A 32 -0.44 -3.77 -2.95
N LEU A 33 -0.25 -3.64 -1.64
CA LEU A 33 0.69 -4.46 -0.89
C LEU A 33 0.33 -5.95 -1.04
N ARG A 34 -0.92 -6.31 -0.79
CA ARG A 34 -1.35 -7.71 -0.69
C ARG A 34 -1.45 -8.42 -2.04
N TYR A 35 -2.03 -7.76 -3.03
CA TYR A 35 -2.43 -8.39 -4.29
C TYR A 35 -1.52 -8.03 -5.46
N ASP A 36 -0.97 -6.82 -5.50
CA ASP A 36 -0.05 -6.41 -6.58
C ASP A 36 1.41 -6.74 -6.24
N LEU A 37 1.80 -6.66 -4.97
CA LEU A 37 3.18 -6.91 -4.51
C LEU A 37 3.37 -8.22 -3.74
N GLY A 38 2.29 -8.93 -3.39
CA GLY A 38 2.35 -10.20 -2.65
C GLY A 38 2.78 -10.09 -1.19
N LEU A 39 2.85 -8.87 -0.64
CA LEU A 39 3.18 -8.57 0.76
C LEU A 39 1.91 -8.69 1.61
N THR A 40 1.61 -9.92 2.02
CA THR A 40 0.34 -10.28 2.66
C THR A 40 0.32 -10.10 4.17
N GLY A 41 1.43 -9.65 4.78
CA GLY A 41 1.59 -9.42 6.21
C GLY A 41 0.65 -8.34 6.74
N THR A 42 0.52 -7.22 6.03
CA THR A 42 -0.49 -6.19 6.31
C THR A 42 -1.89 -6.78 6.09
N LYS A 43 -2.77 -6.68 7.10
CA LYS A 43 -4.09 -7.32 7.07
C LYS A 43 -5.21 -6.29 6.86
N GLU A 44 -6.23 -6.68 6.12
CA GLU A 44 -7.48 -5.93 6.04
C GLU A 44 -8.55 -6.65 6.86
N ALA A 45 -9.26 -5.91 7.72
CA ALA A 45 -10.33 -6.47 8.56
C ALA A 45 -11.59 -5.58 8.53
N CYS A 46 -11.48 -4.32 8.96
CA CYS A 46 -12.63 -3.40 8.97
C CYS A 46 -12.80 -2.58 7.67
N SER A 47 -11.74 -2.39 6.89
CA SER A 47 -11.69 -1.54 5.67
C SER A 47 -12.16 -0.07 5.85
N VAL A 48 -12.28 0.40 7.10
CA VAL A 48 -12.76 1.76 7.43
C VAL A 48 -11.83 2.53 8.38
N GLY A 49 -10.59 2.08 8.53
CA GLY A 49 -9.56 2.80 9.29
C GLY A 49 -9.64 2.71 10.82
N VAL A 50 -10.52 1.88 11.40
CA VAL A 50 -10.75 1.83 12.86
C VAL A 50 -9.89 0.77 13.57
N CYS A 51 -9.74 -0.43 13.01
CA CYS A 51 -9.16 -1.57 13.74
C CYS A 51 -7.62 -1.62 13.83
N GLY A 52 -6.89 -0.84 13.02
CA GLY A 52 -5.42 -0.88 12.99
C GLY A 52 -4.77 -2.12 12.35
N ALA A 53 -5.52 -3.14 11.93
CA ALA A 53 -4.94 -4.35 11.33
C ALA A 53 -4.11 -4.10 10.04
N CYS A 54 -4.39 -2.98 9.36
CA CYS A 54 -3.74 -2.57 8.12
C CYS A 54 -2.64 -1.52 8.32
N THR A 55 -2.21 -1.30 9.57
CA THR A 55 -1.24 -0.24 9.85
C THR A 55 0.09 -0.51 9.17
N VAL A 56 0.61 0.52 8.50
CA VAL A 56 1.94 0.59 7.90
C VAL A 56 2.60 1.91 8.31
N LEU A 57 3.89 2.05 8.07
CA LEU A 57 4.57 3.34 8.20
C LEU A 57 4.74 3.95 6.80
N ILE A 58 4.32 5.19 6.61
CA ILE A 58 4.62 6.01 5.43
C ILE A 58 5.54 7.13 5.90
N ASP A 59 6.78 7.15 5.41
CA ASP A 59 7.83 8.08 5.83
C ASP A 59 8.00 8.12 7.36
N GLY A 60 7.90 6.94 7.98
CA GLY A 60 8.02 6.75 9.43
C GLY A 60 6.76 7.06 10.24
N GLN A 61 5.68 7.56 9.63
CA GLN A 61 4.42 7.87 10.31
C GLN A 61 3.39 6.75 10.13
N MET A 62 2.68 6.40 11.19
CA MET A 62 1.64 5.38 11.14
C MET A 62 0.46 5.85 10.27
N ALA A 63 0.04 4.99 9.34
CA ALA A 63 -1.11 5.23 8.48
C ALA A 63 -1.97 3.97 8.33
N ALA A 64 -3.28 4.15 8.15
CA ALA A 64 -4.21 3.07 7.87
C ALA A 64 -4.24 2.77 6.37
N ALA A 65 -3.52 1.74 5.91
CA ALA A 65 -3.37 1.43 4.50
C ALA A 65 -4.69 1.13 3.76
N CYS A 66 -5.75 0.72 4.47
CA CYS A 66 -7.05 0.41 3.88
C CYS A 66 -7.83 1.64 3.39
N ILE A 67 -7.53 2.84 3.91
CA ILE A 67 -8.19 4.09 3.50
C ILE A 67 -7.23 5.06 2.80
N THR A 68 -5.97 4.67 2.62
CA THR A 68 -4.98 5.42 1.84
C THR A 68 -4.98 4.89 0.40
N LEU A 69 -5.06 5.77 -0.60
CA LEU A 69 -4.84 5.34 -1.98
C LEU A 69 -3.35 5.15 -2.23
N ALA A 70 -2.97 4.06 -2.87
CA ALA A 70 -1.58 3.76 -3.18
C ALA A 70 -0.90 4.87 -4.00
N ILE A 71 -1.66 5.52 -4.90
CA ILE A 71 -1.14 6.66 -5.68
C ILE A 71 -0.70 7.86 -4.83
N GLN A 72 -1.24 8.03 -3.62
CA GLN A 72 -0.83 9.09 -2.70
C GLN A 72 0.55 8.80 -2.08
N SER A 73 1.02 7.56 -2.17
CA SER A 73 2.34 7.13 -1.66
C SER A 73 3.43 7.16 -2.73
N ASN A 74 3.18 7.77 -3.89
CA ASN A 74 4.20 7.93 -4.93
C ASN A 74 5.37 8.76 -4.40
N GLY A 75 6.58 8.21 -4.49
CA GLY A 75 7.82 8.78 -3.97
C GLY A 75 8.09 8.50 -2.48
N ALA A 76 7.12 7.97 -1.73
CA ALA A 76 7.25 7.75 -0.29
C ALA A 76 8.04 6.46 0.03
N SER A 77 8.48 6.36 1.29
CA SER A 77 8.98 5.12 1.88
C SER A 77 7.91 4.45 2.72
N VAL A 78 7.46 3.27 2.32
CA VAL A 78 6.48 2.46 3.06
C VAL A 78 7.19 1.29 3.74
N ALA A 79 6.99 1.16 5.06
CA ALA A 79 7.43 0.00 5.82
C ALA A 79 6.22 -0.84 6.26
N THR A 80 6.30 -2.14 6.00
CA THR A 80 5.32 -3.16 6.41
C THR A 80 5.97 -4.13 7.40
N ILE A 81 5.17 -5.05 7.96
CA ILE A 81 5.66 -6.04 8.91
C ILE A 81 6.76 -6.95 8.32
N GLU A 82 6.72 -7.22 7.02
CA GLU A 82 7.74 -8.01 6.31
C GLU A 82 9.12 -7.34 6.30
N GLY A 83 9.20 -6.03 6.54
CA GLY A 83 10.45 -5.28 6.63
C GLY A 83 11.05 -5.23 8.04
N ILE A 84 10.37 -5.81 9.04
CA ILE A 84 10.82 -5.83 10.44
C ILE A 84 11.40 -7.21 10.72
N ALA A 85 12.68 -7.39 10.39
CA ALA A 85 13.48 -8.57 10.66
C ALA A 85 14.89 -8.17 11.08
#